data_AF-A0A160VF31-F1
#
_entry.id   AF-A0A160VF31-F1
#
_cell.length_a   1.000
_cell.length_b   1.000
_cell.length_c   1.000
_cell.angle_alpha   90.00
_cell.angle_beta   90.00
_cell.angle_gamma   90.00
#
_symmetry.space_group_name_H-M   'P 1'
#
loop_
_entity.id
_entity.type
_entity.pdbx_description
1 polymer ?
#
loop_
_entity_poly.entity_id
_entity_poly.type
_entity_poly.pdbx_seq_one_letter_code
_entity_poly.pdbx_strand_id
1 'polypeptide(L)'
;MGSNTRDALKRKSTLFSYDASDPTIGFAAAVDSHQVETEKSSNITEGSSALRIFGPFRNAVRFSYDSQLDDISDPLENDRYFIVARLDSIIPEGTRSFEEVKGQIKNSLNRERRLTAAKVLAEQLRAQFDQGSTFQKIKDNNDNVDLVSGDTKLLNRSFNSIGQSNFLVGALLNASTGDIIGPISTTRGYGIVKVVNVSAIDSSDFEIKRDVIYNNIRSQRQNENFQNWYQDLLDQAEIVDNRKFYF
;
A
#
# COMPACT_ATOMS: atom_id res chain seq x y z
N MET A 1 0.71 10.88 -30.02
CA MET A 1 -0.35 11.27 -30.98
C MET A 1 0.12 12.51 -31.74
N GLY A 2 -0.16 12.63 -33.04
CA GLY A 2 0.16 13.86 -33.79
C GLY A 2 -0.65 15.05 -33.28
N SER A 3 -0.12 16.27 -33.39
CA SER A 3 -0.77 17.52 -32.95
C SER A 3 -2.22 17.64 -33.45
N ASN A 4 -2.46 17.26 -34.71
CA ASN A 4 -3.77 17.34 -35.35
C ASN A 4 -4.85 16.46 -34.70
N THR A 5 -4.48 15.29 -34.14
CA THR A 5 -5.43 14.38 -33.48
C THR A 5 -5.81 14.90 -32.10
N ARG A 6 -4.84 15.44 -31.36
CA ARG A 6 -5.08 16.03 -30.04
C ARG A 6 -5.99 17.24 -30.13
N ASP A 7 -5.74 18.14 -31.09
CA ASP A 7 -6.57 19.33 -31.29
C ASP A 7 -8.01 18.98 -31.71
N ALA A 8 -8.18 17.90 -32.49
CA ALA A 8 -9.50 17.40 -32.84
C ALA A 8 -10.27 16.86 -31.62
N LEU A 9 -9.60 16.09 -30.74
CA LEU A 9 -10.21 15.59 -29.51
C LEU A 9 -10.57 16.74 -28.56
N LYS A 10 -9.69 17.74 -28.43
CA LYS A 10 -9.96 18.94 -27.63
C LYS A 10 -11.20 19.68 -28.13
N ARG A 11 -11.31 19.93 -29.44
CA ARG A 11 -12.51 20.57 -30.02
C ARG A 11 -13.79 19.76 -29.77
N LYS A 12 -13.74 18.42 -29.92
CA LYS A 12 -14.88 17.55 -29.61
C LYS A 12 -15.29 17.66 -28.15
N SER A 13 -14.32 17.61 -27.23
CA SER A 13 -14.60 17.75 -25.80
C SER A 13 -15.21 19.11 -25.44
N THR A 14 -14.76 20.19 -26.08
CA THR A 14 -15.34 21.53 -25.92
C THR A 14 -16.77 21.62 -26.44
N LEU A 15 -17.07 21.03 -27.60
CA LEU A 15 -18.45 21.01 -28.10
C LEU A 15 -19.36 20.21 -27.17
N PHE A 16 -18.89 19.05 -26.70
CA PHE A 16 -19.61 18.25 -25.72
C PHE A 16 -19.88 19.00 -24.43
N SER A 17 -18.90 19.73 -23.86
CA SER A 17 -19.13 20.50 -22.63
C SER A 17 -20.19 21.59 -22.79
N TYR A 18 -20.25 22.25 -23.95
CA TYR A 18 -21.29 23.24 -24.22
C TYR A 18 -22.68 22.62 -24.27
N ASP A 19 -22.85 21.55 -25.07
CA ASP A 19 -24.14 20.88 -25.19
C ASP A 19 -24.57 20.23 -23.87
N ALA A 20 -23.62 19.66 -23.13
CA ALA A 20 -23.90 19.05 -21.83
C ALA A 20 -24.38 20.09 -20.80
N SER A 21 -23.78 21.29 -20.82
CA SER A 21 -24.10 22.40 -19.91
C SER A 21 -25.32 23.21 -20.34
N ASP A 22 -25.79 23.06 -21.57
CA ASP A 22 -26.99 23.74 -22.07
C ASP A 22 -28.24 23.15 -21.36
N PRO A 23 -29.01 23.97 -20.61
CA PRO A 23 -30.22 23.50 -19.93
C PRO A 23 -31.30 22.94 -20.87
N THR A 24 -31.24 23.24 -22.17
CA THR A 24 -32.18 22.75 -23.19
C THR A 24 -31.79 21.39 -23.77
N ILE A 25 -30.51 21.01 -23.68
CA ILE A 25 -29.99 19.71 -24.15
C ILE A 25 -29.73 18.81 -22.96
N GLY A 26 -28.86 19.24 -22.05
CA GLY A 26 -28.47 18.55 -20.83
C GLY A 26 -27.49 17.39 -21.06
N PHE A 27 -26.80 17.00 -19.98
CA PHE A 27 -25.71 16.01 -20.00
C PHE A 27 -26.08 14.68 -20.66
N ALA A 28 -27.25 14.12 -20.35
CA ALA A 28 -27.65 12.81 -20.87
C ALA A 28 -27.87 12.82 -22.39
N ALA A 29 -28.55 13.84 -22.92
CA ALA A 29 -28.78 13.96 -24.36
C ALA A 29 -27.47 14.28 -25.12
N ALA A 30 -26.57 15.05 -24.51
CA ALA A 30 -25.24 15.30 -25.05
C ALA A 30 -24.40 14.01 -25.13
N VAL A 31 -24.49 13.11 -24.14
CA VAL A 31 -23.81 11.80 -24.18
C VAL A 31 -24.25 11.00 -25.39
N ASP A 32 -25.56 10.95 -25.63
CA ASP A 32 -26.14 10.21 -26.75
C ASP A 32 -25.79 10.84 -28.11
N SER A 33 -25.86 12.17 -28.23
CA SER A 33 -25.62 12.88 -29.50
C SER A 33 -24.14 12.87 -29.92
N HIS A 34 -23.23 12.96 -28.96
CA HIS A 34 -21.78 12.92 -29.19
C HIS A 34 -21.19 11.52 -29.19
N GLN A 35 -21.99 10.50 -28.84
CA GLN A 35 -21.58 9.08 -28.78
C GLN A 35 -20.35 8.87 -27.90
N VAL A 36 -20.33 9.48 -26.72
CA VAL A 36 -19.22 9.38 -25.75
C VAL A 36 -19.49 8.31 -24.69
N GLU A 37 -18.43 7.65 -24.22
CA GLU A 37 -18.52 6.68 -23.13
C GLU A 37 -18.58 7.38 -21.77
N THR A 38 -19.43 6.90 -20.87
CA THR A 38 -19.56 7.41 -19.51
C THR A 38 -18.99 6.45 -18.49
N GLU A 39 -18.21 6.97 -17.56
CA GLU A 39 -17.64 6.20 -16.46
C GLU A 39 -17.89 6.91 -15.12
N LYS A 40 -18.21 6.13 -14.08
CA LYS A 40 -18.47 6.67 -12.74
C LYS A 40 -17.22 6.56 -11.86
N SER A 41 -16.77 7.70 -11.33
CA SER A 41 -15.80 7.73 -10.25
C SER A 41 -16.50 8.03 -8.93
N SER A 42 -16.18 7.25 -7.89
CA SER A 42 -16.79 7.37 -6.56
C SER A 42 -15.71 7.33 -5.48
N ASN A 43 -16.06 7.79 -4.27
CA ASN A 43 -15.14 7.89 -3.14
C ASN A 43 -13.91 8.76 -3.46
N ILE A 44 -14.11 9.87 -4.17
CA ILE A 44 -13.07 10.87 -4.39
C ILE A 44 -12.89 11.63 -3.07
N THR A 45 -11.64 11.75 -2.64
CA THR A 45 -11.25 12.51 -1.44
C THR A 45 -10.48 13.77 -1.87
N GLU A 46 -10.42 14.82 -1.05
CA GLU A 46 -9.67 16.05 -1.39
C GLU A 46 -8.17 15.74 -1.62
N GLY A 47 -7.65 14.74 -0.90
CA GLY A 47 -6.30 14.21 -1.06
C GLY A 47 -6.10 13.32 -2.28
N SER A 48 -7.14 12.96 -3.03
CA SER A 48 -7.02 12.09 -4.21
C SER A 48 -6.19 12.76 -5.31
N SER A 49 -5.17 12.06 -5.82
CA SER A 49 -4.38 12.52 -6.97
C SER A 49 -4.90 11.96 -8.30
N ALA A 50 -5.80 10.98 -8.25
CA ALA A 50 -6.23 10.18 -9.38
C ALA A 50 -7.71 9.79 -9.29
N LEU A 51 -8.31 9.54 -10.44
CA LEU A 51 -9.59 8.87 -10.58
C LEU A 51 -9.36 7.39 -10.85
N ARG A 52 -10.23 6.52 -10.31
CA ARG A 52 -10.07 5.05 -10.37
C ARG A 52 -9.84 4.52 -11.79
N ILE A 53 -10.54 5.06 -12.78
CA ILE A 53 -10.53 4.60 -14.17
C ILE A 53 -9.57 5.42 -15.03
N PHE A 54 -9.53 6.73 -14.82
CA PHE A 54 -8.74 7.66 -15.66
C PHE A 54 -7.30 7.89 -15.20
N GLY A 55 -6.90 7.33 -14.05
CA GLY A 55 -5.57 7.49 -13.49
C GLY A 55 -5.33 8.90 -12.94
N PRO A 56 -4.08 9.38 -12.90
CA PRO A 56 -3.74 10.73 -12.41
C PRO A 56 -4.55 11.81 -13.14
N PHE A 57 -5.37 12.56 -12.39
CA PHE A 57 -6.34 13.50 -12.95
C PHE A 57 -6.74 14.58 -11.92
N ARG A 58 -5.74 15.33 -11.45
CA ARG A 58 -5.89 16.26 -10.30
C ARG A 58 -6.90 17.38 -10.54
N ASN A 59 -6.98 17.91 -11.76
CA ASN A 59 -7.98 18.90 -12.17
C ASN A 59 -9.43 18.36 -12.08
N ALA A 60 -9.67 17.09 -12.38
CA ALA A 60 -10.99 16.47 -12.19
C ALA A 60 -11.33 16.23 -10.72
N VAL A 61 -10.34 15.90 -9.89
CA VAL A 61 -10.53 15.85 -8.43
C VAL A 61 -10.88 17.24 -7.87
N ARG A 62 -10.16 18.30 -8.29
CA ARG A 62 -10.48 19.67 -7.87
C ARG A 62 -11.89 20.07 -8.27
N PHE A 63 -12.27 19.83 -9.53
CA PHE A 63 -13.63 20.07 -9.99
C PHE A 63 -14.67 19.42 -9.07
N SER A 64 -14.47 18.16 -8.63
CA SER A 64 -15.43 17.50 -7.72
C SER A 64 -15.57 18.14 -6.33
N TYR A 65 -14.61 18.97 -5.89
CA TYR A 65 -14.61 19.65 -4.59
C TYR A 65 -14.98 21.14 -4.67
N ASP A 66 -14.71 21.77 -5.82
CA ASP A 66 -14.97 23.20 -6.04
C ASP A 66 -16.35 23.46 -6.67
N SER A 67 -17.09 22.41 -7.05
CA SER A 67 -18.36 22.50 -7.79
C SER A 67 -19.58 22.15 -6.94
N GLN A 68 -20.75 22.59 -7.41
CA GLN A 68 -22.06 22.26 -6.85
C GLN A 68 -22.65 21.01 -7.50
N LEU A 69 -23.67 20.43 -6.86
CA LEU A 69 -24.38 19.28 -7.40
C LEU A 69 -24.92 19.59 -8.81
N ASP A 70 -24.77 18.64 -9.72
CA ASP A 70 -25.11 18.71 -11.14
C ASP A 70 -24.27 19.66 -12.00
N ASP A 71 -23.28 20.36 -11.44
CA ASP A 71 -22.34 21.15 -12.23
C ASP A 71 -21.61 20.28 -13.25
N ILE A 72 -21.30 20.89 -14.40
CA ILE A 72 -20.58 20.28 -15.51
C ILE A 72 -19.28 21.04 -15.72
N SER A 73 -18.17 20.30 -15.85
CA SER A 73 -16.86 20.88 -15.98
C SER A 73 -16.62 21.41 -17.40
N ASP A 74 -15.72 22.39 -17.53
CA ASP A 74 -14.98 22.57 -18.78
C ASP A 74 -14.21 21.28 -19.14
N PRO A 75 -13.77 21.12 -20.41
CA PRO A 75 -12.97 19.98 -20.81
C PRO A 75 -11.68 19.86 -19.99
N LEU A 76 -11.54 18.74 -19.29
CA LEU A 76 -10.39 18.41 -18.48
C LEU A 76 -9.51 17.43 -19.26
N GLU A 77 -8.19 17.60 -19.18
CA GLU A 77 -7.24 16.72 -19.87
C GLU A 77 -6.18 16.15 -18.92
N ASN A 78 -5.72 14.94 -19.25
CA ASN A 78 -4.45 14.38 -18.79
C ASN A 78 -3.68 13.81 -19.99
N ASP A 79 -2.58 13.10 -19.73
CA ASP A 79 -1.74 12.54 -20.81
C ASP A 79 -2.46 11.55 -21.74
N ARG A 80 -3.61 11.02 -21.33
CA ARG A 80 -4.33 9.94 -22.01
C ARG A 80 -5.75 10.28 -22.46
N TYR A 81 -6.42 11.19 -21.76
CA TYR A 81 -7.85 11.43 -21.93
C TYR A 81 -8.19 12.93 -21.97
N PHE A 82 -9.23 13.24 -22.73
CA PHE A 82 -10.05 14.42 -22.56
C PHE A 82 -11.39 13.97 -21.98
N ILE A 83 -11.82 14.56 -20.87
CA ILE A 83 -13.07 14.24 -20.21
C ILE A 83 -13.85 15.51 -19.89
N VAL A 84 -15.17 15.38 -19.76
CA VAL A 84 -16.04 16.39 -19.17
C VAL A 84 -16.76 15.68 -18.03
N ALA A 85 -16.68 16.25 -16.83
CA ALA A 85 -17.20 15.65 -15.62
C ALA A 85 -18.51 16.32 -15.23
N ARG A 86 -19.44 15.53 -14.66
CA ARG A 86 -20.62 16.05 -13.97
C ARG A 86 -20.57 15.62 -12.51
N LEU A 87 -20.81 16.53 -11.57
CA LEU A 87 -20.88 16.18 -10.16
C LEU A 87 -22.25 15.57 -9.83
N ASP A 88 -22.33 14.24 -9.79
CA ASP A 88 -23.61 13.51 -9.68
C ASP A 88 -24.13 13.38 -8.23
N SER A 89 -23.26 13.50 -7.24
CA SER A 89 -23.59 13.28 -5.83
C SER A 89 -22.49 13.82 -4.92
N ILE A 90 -22.87 14.25 -3.71
CA ILE A 90 -21.96 14.70 -2.66
C ILE A 90 -22.17 13.81 -1.44
N ILE A 91 -21.08 13.20 -0.96
CA ILE A 91 -21.08 12.44 0.29
C ILE A 91 -20.66 13.42 1.39
N PRO A 92 -21.54 13.74 2.36
CA PRO A 92 -21.20 14.68 3.43
C PRO A 92 -20.09 14.11 4.32
N GLU A 93 -19.35 15.01 4.96
CA GLU A 93 -18.35 14.62 5.96
C GLU A 93 -19.02 13.78 7.06
N GLY A 94 -18.40 12.65 7.38
CA GLY A 94 -18.91 11.77 8.42
C GLY A 94 -18.26 10.40 8.38
N THR A 95 -18.71 9.56 9.31
CA THR A 95 -18.30 8.16 9.34
C THR A 95 -19.03 7.37 8.27
N ARG A 96 -18.31 6.49 7.58
CA ARG A 96 -18.92 5.52 6.66
C ARG A 96 -19.93 4.65 7.41
N SER A 97 -21.06 4.37 6.79
CA SER A 97 -22.10 3.52 7.37
C SER A 97 -21.60 2.08 7.53
N PHE A 98 -22.21 1.34 8.46
CA PHE A 98 -21.84 -0.07 8.68
C PHE A 98 -21.93 -0.89 7.39
N GLU A 99 -22.99 -0.72 6.58
CA GLU A 99 -23.16 -1.49 5.34
C GLU A 99 -22.05 -1.21 4.31
N GLU A 100 -21.53 0.01 4.23
CA GLU A 100 -20.40 0.35 3.33
C GLU A 100 -19.08 -0.30 3.76
N VAL A 101 -18.85 -0.44 5.07
CA VAL A 101 -17.59 -1.01 5.60
C VAL A 101 -17.70 -2.48 6.02
N LYS A 102 -18.90 -3.07 5.97
CA LYS A 102 -19.20 -4.44 6.39
C LYS A 102 -18.26 -5.47 5.78
N GLY A 103 -17.99 -5.35 4.48
CA GLY A 103 -17.04 -6.22 3.77
C GLY A 103 -15.61 -6.09 4.30
N GLN A 104 -15.16 -4.86 4.55
CA GLN A 104 -13.84 -4.57 5.11
C GLN A 104 -13.71 -5.10 6.55
N ILE A 105 -14.72 -4.85 7.40
CA ILE A 105 -14.76 -5.36 8.78
C ILE A 105 -14.74 -6.88 8.79
N LYS A 106 -15.60 -7.53 7.98
CA LYS A 106 -15.64 -9.00 7.87
C LYS A 106 -14.28 -9.56 7.45
N ASN A 107 -13.61 -8.95 6.48
CA ASN A 107 -12.28 -9.38 6.05
C ASN A 107 -11.23 -9.20 7.15
N SER A 108 -11.28 -8.08 7.88
CA SER A 108 -10.39 -7.82 9.02
C SER A 108 -10.58 -8.86 10.12
N LEU A 109 -11.82 -9.10 10.56
CA LEU A 109 -12.14 -10.08 11.59
C LEU A 109 -11.78 -11.51 11.17
N ASN A 110 -12.03 -11.87 9.91
CA ASN A 110 -11.64 -13.17 9.39
C ASN A 110 -10.12 -13.36 9.39
N ARG A 111 -9.35 -12.31 9.04
CA ARG A 111 -7.89 -12.33 9.11
C ARG A 111 -7.42 -12.51 10.55
N GLU A 112 -7.98 -11.76 11.48
CA GLU A 112 -7.65 -11.83 12.91
C GLU A 112 -7.93 -13.22 13.50
N ARG A 113 -9.11 -13.79 13.19
CA ARG A 113 -9.48 -15.16 13.61
C ARG A 113 -8.53 -16.20 13.04
N ARG A 114 -8.16 -16.09 11.75
CA ARG A 114 -7.18 -16.98 11.12
C ARG A 114 -5.82 -16.89 11.77
N LEU A 115 -5.33 -15.68 12.08
CA LEU A 115 -4.06 -15.49 12.77
C LEU A 115 -4.09 -16.05 14.19
N THR A 116 -5.18 -15.85 14.91
CA THR A 116 -5.36 -16.40 16.26
C THR A 116 -5.35 -17.92 16.24
N ALA A 117 -6.07 -18.55 15.30
CA ALA A 117 -6.06 -20.00 15.12
C ALA A 117 -4.67 -20.52 14.71
N ALA A 118 -3.97 -19.81 13.81
CA ALA A 118 -2.61 -20.17 13.40
C ALA A 118 -1.61 -20.09 14.56
N LYS A 119 -1.77 -19.11 15.46
CA LYS A 119 -0.95 -19.00 16.68
C LYS A 119 -1.15 -20.20 17.59
N VAL A 120 -2.40 -20.56 17.89
CA VAL A 120 -2.74 -21.72 18.73
C VAL A 120 -2.19 -23.01 18.12
N LEU A 121 -2.35 -23.20 16.80
CA LEU A 121 -1.77 -24.33 16.11
C LEU A 121 -0.25 -24.35 16.24
N ALA A 122 0.43 -23.21 16.01
CA ALA A 122 1.88 -23.14 16.15
C ALA A 122 2.36 -23.45 17.58
N GLU A 123 1.63 -23.02 18.61
CA GLU A 123 1.92 -23.38 20.01
C GLU A 123 1.78 -24.89 20.26
N GLN A 124 0.75 -25.52 19.70
CA GLN A 124 0.56 -26.97 19.77
C GLN A 124 1.68 -27.73 19.05
N LEU A 125 2.07 -27.30 17.85
CA LEU A 125 3.16 -27.91 17.10
C LEU A 125 4.51 -27.74 17.80
N ARG A 126 4.71 -26.60 18.47
CA ARG A 126 5.88 -26.38 19.32
C ARG A 126 5.93 -27.39 20.46
N ALA A 127 4.81 -27.59 21.16
CA ALA A 127 4.73 -28.58 22.23
C ALA A 127 4.98 -30.01 21.73
N GLN A 128 4.49 -30.38 20.53
CA GLN A 128 4.79 -31.68 19.93
C GLN A 128 6.29 -31.85 19.64
N PHE A 129 6.95 -30.79 19.17
CA PHE A 129 8.40 -30.81 18.98
C PHE A 129 9.14 -31.00 20.31
N ASP A 130 8.75 -30.27 21.36
CA ASP A 130 9.34 -30.37 22.68
C ASP A 130 9.15 -31.77 23.31
N GLN A 131 8.11 -32.51 22.90
CA GLN A 131 7.86 -33.91 23.27
C GLN A 131 8.66 -34.95 22.44
N GLY A 132 9.57 -34.49 21.57
CA GLY A 132 10.46 -35.35 20.78
C GLY A 132 10.00 -35.65 19.36
N SER A 133 8.96 -34.96 18.86
CA SER A 133 8.64 -35.01 17.43
C SER A 133 9.71 -34.29 16.59
N THR A 134 9.68 -34.49 15.28
CA THR A 134 10.55 -33.78 14.33
C THR A 134 9.71 -32.87 13.45
N PHE A 135 10.32 -31.84 12.86
CA PHE A 135 9.61 -30.99 11.89
C PHE A 135 9.07 -31.77 10.70
N GLN A 136 9.77 -32.81 10.25
CA GLN A 136 9.27 -33.69 9.19
C GLN A 136 8.00 -34.43 9.64
N LYS A 137 8.02 -35.07 10.82
CA LYS A 137 6.83 -35.76 11.35
C LYS A 137 5.65 -34.81 11.58
N ILE A 138 5.92 -33.61 12.07
CA ILE A 138 4.90 -32.57 12.23
C ILE A 138 4.28 -32.24 10.87
N LYS A 139 5.10 -32.03 9.83
CA LYS A 139 4.62 -31.75 8.47
C LYS A 139 3.83 -32.93 7.86
N ASP A 140 4.28 -34.16 8.07
CA ASP A 140 3.64 -35.35 7.52
C ASP A 140 2.25 -35.60 8.14
N ASN A 141 2.04 -35.17 9.39
CA ASN A 141 0.78 -35.30 10.11
C ASN A 141 -0.15 -34.07 9.96
N ASN A 142 0.31 -32.98 9.33
CA ASN A 142 -0.46 -31.73 9.21
C ASN A 142 -0.35 -31.16 7.79
N ASP A 143 -1.42 -31.30 7.00
CA ASP A 143 -1.47 -30.81 5.61
C ASP A 143 -1.47 -29.29 5.49
N ASN A 144 -1.90 -28.59 6.55
CA ASN A 144 -1.98 -27.13 6.60
C ASN A 144 -0.70 -26.45 7.11
N VAL A 145 0.38 -27.21 7.27
CA VAL A 145 1.69 -26.73 7.72
C VAL A 145 2.68 -26.86 6.57
N ASP A 146 3.53 -25.85 6.37
CA ASP A 146 4.64 -25.91 5.44
C ASP A 146 5.94 -26.24 6.18
N LEU A 147 6.73 -27.16 5.63
CA LEU A 147 8.12 -27.34 6.04
C LEU A 147 9.01 -26.52 5.10
N VAL A 148 9.62 -25.48 5.65
CA VAL A 148 10.53 -24.60 4.90
C VAL A 148 11.94 -25.16 4.99
N SER A 149 12.65 -25.19 3.87
CA SER A 149 14.07 -25.55 3.85
C SER A 149 14.90 -24.59 4.69
N GLY A 150 16.00 -25.09 5.26
CA GLY A 150 16.94 -24.26 6.00
C GLY A 150 17.50 -23.13 5.14
N ASP A 151 17.78 -22.00 5.77
CA ASP A 151 18.32 -20.81 5.12
C ASP A 151 19.48 -20.25 5.95
N THR A 152 20.58 -19.87 5.29
CA THR A 152 21.74 -19.24 5.91
C THR A 152 21.80 -17.79 5.45
N LYS A 153 21.64 -16.86 6.40
CA LYS A 153 21.59 -15.42 6.14
C LYS A 153 22.29 -14.63 7.23
N LEU A 154 22.74 -13.43 6.88
CA LEU A 154 23.05 -12.40 7.87
C LEU A 154 21.75 -11.93 8.54
N LEU A 155 21.83 -11.57 9.82
CA LEU A 155 20.67 -11.16 10.63
C LEU A 155 19.93 -9.93 10.09
N ASN A 156 20.61 -9.08 9.30
CA ASN A 156 19.99 -7.91 8.68
C ASN A 156 19.27 -8.19 7.35
N ARG A 157 19.16 -9.47 6.93
CA ARG A 157 18.49 -9.89 5.71
C ARG A 157 17.15 -10.56 6.02
N SER A 158 16.25 -10.55 5.05
CA SER A 158 15.00 -11.30 5.12
C SER A 158 15.27 -12.80 5.02
N PHE A 159 14.62 -13.57 5.91
CA PHE A 159 14.63 -15.03 5.86
C PHE A 159 13.50 -15.55 4.99
N ASN A 160 13.73 -16.66 4.29
CA ASN A 160 12.71 -17.31 3.48
C ASN A 160 11.45 -17.63 4.32
N SER A 161 10.26 -17.36 3.76
CA SER A 161 8.93 -17.56 4.39
C SER A 161 8.63 -16.78 5.68
N ILE A 162 9.63 -16.18 6.33
CA ILE A 162 9.47 -15.36 7.54
C ILE A 162 9.46 -13.87 7.18
N GLY A 163 10.26 -13.47 6.20
CA GLY A 163 10.50 -12.08 5.84
C GLY A 163 11.48 -11.39 6.78
N GLN A 164 11.37 -10.06 6.87
CA GLN A 164 12.13 -9.26 7.83
C GLN A 164 11.39 -9.22 9.16
N SER A 165 12.02 -9.71 10.24
CA SER A 165 11.40 -9.80 11.57
C SER A 165 12.40 -9.42 12.65
N ASN A 166 12.22 -8.25 13.25
CA ASN A 166 13.04 -7.79 14.38
C ASN A 166 12.93 -8.73 15.58
N PHE A 167 11.78 -9.39 15.77
CA PHE A 167 11.59 -10.37 16.82
C PHE A 167 12.49 -11.60 16.60
N LEU A 168 12.50 -12.16 15.38
CA LEU A 168 13.37 -13.29 15.08
C LEU A 168 14.84 -12.90 15.21
N VAL A 169 15.23 -11.74 14.69
CA VAL A 169 16.60 -11.23 14.79
C VAL A 169 17.04 -11.09 16.24
N GLY A 170 16.20 -10.50 17.10
CA GLY A 170 16.48 -10.37 18.52
C GLY A 170 16.62 -11.71 19.24
N ALA A 171 15.79 -12.69 18.90
CA ALA A 171 15.90 -14.05 19.43
C ALA A 171 17.18 -14.74 18.96
N LEU A 172 17.52 -14.65 17.67
CA LEU A 172 18.72 -15.27 17.09
C LEU A 172 20.02 -14.70 17.66
N LEU A 173 20.05 -13.42 18.03
CA LEU A 173 21.24 -12.79 18.63
C LEU A 173 21.69 -13.46 19.94
N ASN A 174 20.77 -14.07 20.67
CA ASN A 174 21.04 -14.76 21.93
C ASN A 174 20.92 -16.29 21.82
N ALA A 175 20.70 -16.82 20.61
CA ALA A 175 20.42 -18.22 20.41
C ALA A 175 21.71 -19.03 20.21
N SER A 176 21.69 -20.27 20.69
CA SER A 176 22.72 -21.28 20.47
C SER A 176 22.30 -22.28 19.39
N THR A 177 23.29 -22.98 18.83
CA THR A 177 23.02 -24.10 17.92
C THR A 177 22.14 -25.14 18.61
N GLY A 178 21.03 -25.50 17.97
CA GLY A 178 20.03 -26.43 18.48
C GLY A 178 18.78 -25.74 19.04
N ASP A 179 18.86 -24.45 19.37
CA ASP A 179 17.74 -23.71 19.97
C ASP A 179 16.52 -23.67 19.06
N ILE A 180 15.34 -23.67 19.68
CA ILE A 180 14.06 -23.58 19.00
C ILE A 180 13.39 -22.25 19.36
N ILE A 181 13.19 -21.41 18.35
CA ILE A 181 12.62 -20.08 18.47
C ILE A 181 11.17 -20.10 17.97
N GLY A 182 10.29 -19.42 18.71
CA GLY A 182 8.89 -19.23 18.36
C GLY A 182 7.91 -20.05 19.21
N PRO A 183 6.61 -19.96 18.90
CA PRO A 183 6.04 -19.41 17.66
C PRO A 183 6.28 -17.91 17.45
N ILE A 184 6.69 -17.52 16.24
CA ILE A 184 6.91 -16.13 15.86
C ILE A 184 5.93 -15.71 14.76
N SER A 185 5.44 -14.47 14.82
CA SER A 185 4.62 -13.92 13.75
C SER A 185 5.48 -13.69 12.50
N THR A 186 4.91 -14.02 11.34
CA THR A 186 5.52 -13.83 10.02
C THR A 186 4.53 -13.14 9.07
N THR A 187 4.99 -12.77 7.88
CA THR A 187 4.11 -12.25 6.83
C THR A 187 3.09 -13.29 6.33
N ARG A 188 3.35 -14.58 6.55
CA ARG A 188 2.52 -15.71 6.10
C ARG A 188 1.71 -16.37 7.23
N GLY A 189 1.85 -15.94 8.48
CA GLY A 189 1.18 -16.54 9.64
C GLY A 189 2.11 -16.64 10.84
N TYR A 190 2.33 -17.86 11.34
CA TYR A 190 3.27 -18.14 12.43
C TYR A 190 4.29 -19.20 12.01
N GLY A 191 5.50 -19.11 12.55
CA GLY A 191 6.58 -20.06 12.29
C GLY A 191 7.33 -20.47 13.55
N ILE A 192 7.95 -21.64 13.51
CA ILE A 192 8.88 -22.16 14.51
C ILE A 192 10.21 -22.37 13.81
N VAL A 193 11.30 -21.88 14.38
CA VAL A 193 12.63 -21.91 13.77
C VAL A 193 13.56 -22.73 14.64
N LYS A 194 14.30 -23.66 14.02
CA LYS A 194 15.42 -24.32 14.68
C LYS A 194 16.73 -23.67 14.23
N VAL A 195 17.55 -23.26 15.19
CA VAL A 195 18.88 -22.76 14.93
C VAL A 195 19.78 -23.94 14.60
N VAL A 196 20.18 -24.05 13.34
CA VAL A 196 21.04 -25.14 12.85
C VAL A 196 22.51 -24.84 13.14
N ASN A 197 22.92 -23.59 12.96
CA ASN A 197 24.28 -23.13 13.19
C ASN A 197 24.31 -21.61 13.39
N VAL A 198 25.25 -21.14 14.18
CA VAL A 198 25.62 -19.73 14.29
C VAL A 198 27.09 -19.60 13.93
N SER A 199 27.38 -18.89 12.83
CA SER A 199 28.75 -18.63 12.39
C SER A 199 29.42 -17.59 13.29
N ALA A 200 30.69 -17.81 13.63
CA ALA A 200 31.50 -16.78 14.27
C ALA A 200 31.71 -15.58 13.33
N ILE A 201 31.98 -14.42 13.91
CA ILE A 201 32.34 -13.23 13.13
C ILE A 201 33.72 -13.47 12.52
N ASP A 202 33.81 -13.37 11.19
CA ASP A 202 35.09 -13.32 10.49
C ASP A 202 35.70 -11.94 10.71
N SER A 203 36.66 -11.87 11.65
CA SER A 203 37.31 -10.61 12.00
C SER A 203 38.13 -10.04 10.84
N SER A 204 38.68 -10.88 9.97
CA SER A 204 39.45 -10.43 8.80
C SER A 204 38.54 -9.80 7.76
N ASP A 205 37.40 -10.44 7.47
CA ASP A 205 36.37 -9.89 6.57
C ASP A 205 35.77 -8.59 7.12
N PHE A 206 35.54 -8.53 8.45
CA PHE A 206 35.09 -7.32 9.11
C PHE A 206 36.07 -6.16 8.95
N GLU A 207 37.37 -6.37 9.23
CA GLU A 207 38.37 -5.30 9.09
C GLU A 207 38.47 -4.77 7.65
N ILE A 208 38.38 -5.65 6.65
CA ILE A 208 38.35 -5.25 5.23
C ILE A 208 37.12 -4.39 4.91
N LYS A 209 35.96 -4.71 5.52
CA LYS A 209 34.67 -4.03 5.25
C LYS A 209 34.35 -2.89 6.21
N ARG A 210 35.15 -2.68 7.26
CA ARG A 210 34.86 -1.79 8.37
C ARG A 210 34.49 -0.38 7.93
N ASP A 211 35.31 0.21 7.05
CA ASP A 211 35.10 1.58 6.58
C ASP A 211 33.85 1.69 5.69
N VAL A 212 33.53 0.66 4.91
CA VAL A 212 32.30 0.58 4.12
C VAL A 212 31.08 0.48 5.04
N ILE A 213 31.13 -0.37 6.07
CA ILE A 213 30.07 -0.52 7.07
C ILE A 213 29.85 0.82 7.79
N TYR A 214 30.92 1.47 8.24
CA TYR A 214 30.87 2.76 8.91
C TYR A 214 30.23 3.84 8.02
N ASN A 215 30.68 3.97 6.77
CA ASN A 215 30.15 4.97 5.84
C ASN A 215 28.68 4.73 5.50
N ASN A 216 28.26 3.47 5.37
CA ASN A 216 26.85 3.11 5.17
C ASN A 216 25.98 3.52 6.37
N ILE A 217 26.40 3.16 7.60
CA ILE A 217 25.68 3.53 8.83
C ILE A 217 25.62 5.04 8.98
N ARG A 218 26.74 5.73 8.76
CA ARG A 218 26.82 7.19 8.83
C ARG A 218 25.86 7.85 7.84
N SER A 219 25.86 7.41 6.59
CA SER A 219 24.99 7.97 5.56
C SER A 219 23.51 7.72 5.86
N GLN A 220 23.17 6.52 6.33
CA GLN A 220 21.82 6.18 6.76
C GLN A 220 21.34 7.10 7.89
N ARG A 221 22.17 7.31 8.93
CA ARG A 221 21.83 8.18 10.08
C ARG A 221 21.73 9.65 9.69
N GLN A 222 22.62 10.13 8.81
CA GLN A 222 22.54 11.51 8.30
C GLN A 222 21.23 11.75 7.54
N ASN A 223 20.83 10.80 6.69
CA ASN A 223 19.56 10.88 5.97
C ASN A 223 18.36 10.84 6.92
N GLU A 224 18.33 9.91 7.88
CA GLU A 224 17.27 9.79 8.88
C GLU A 224 17.12 11.09 9.70
N ASN A 225 18.23 11.62 10.22
CA ASN A 225 18.22 12.87 10.99
C ASN A 225 17.76 14.07 10.15
N PHE A 226 18.20 14.16 8.89
CA PHE A 226 17.76 15.22 8.00
C PHE A 226 16.26 15.14 7.71
N GLN A 227 15.71 13.95 7.47
CA GLN A 227 14.27 13.76 7.24
C GLN A 227 13.46 14.11 8.49
N ASN A 228 13.90 13.67 9.67
CA ASN A 228 13.24 13.99 10.94
C ASN A 228 13.27 15.50 11.21
N TRP A 229 14.44 16.13 11.07
CA TRP A 229 14.58 17.58 11.21
C TRP A 229 13.70 18.35 10.22
N TYR A 230 13.65 17.91 8.96
CA TYR A 230 12.81 18.53 7.95
C TYR A 230 11.32 18.38 8.28
N GLN A 231 10.89 17.20 8.73
CA GLN A 231 9.51 16.96 9.14
C GLN A 231 9.14 17.81 10.36
N ASP A 232 10.01 17.90 11.37
CA ASP A 232 9.80 18.74 12.55
C ASP A 232 9.66 20.22 12.17
N LEU A 233 10.45 20.70 11.20
CA LEU A 233 10.31 22.05 10.66
C LEU A 233 8.98 22.25 9.92
N LEU A 234 8.54 21.27 9.12
CA LEU A 234 7.25 21.34 8.43
C LEU A 234 6.09 21.36 9.42
N ASP A 235 6.15 20.55 10.48
CA ASP A 235 5.10 20.45 11.50
C ASP A 235 4.99 21.74 12.35
N GLN A 236 6.11 22.47 12.51
CA GLN A 236 6.14 23.75 13.22
C GLN A 236 5.84 24.96 12.31
N ALA A 237 5.93 24.80 11.00
CA ALA A 237 5.70 25.88 10.06
C ALA A 237 4.20 26.12 9.85
N GLU A 238 3.81 27.39 9.82
CA GLU A 238 2.49 27.78 9.33
C GLU A 238 2.50 27.73 7.80
N ILE A 239 2.09 26.60 7.24
CA ILE A 239 2.07 26.39 5.78
C ILE A 239 0.65 26.61 5.26
N VAL A 240 0.44 27.72 4.56
CA VAL A 240 -0.79 27.97 3.80
C VAL A 240 -0.63 27.46 2.37
N ASP A 241 -1.23 26.30 2.07
CA ASP A 241 -1.20 25.72 0.73
C ASP A 241 -2.22 26.39 -0.21
N ASN A 242 -1.76 27.40 -0.94
CA ASN A 242 -2.55 28.13 -1.93
C ASN A 242 -2.54 27.49 -3.33
N ARG A 243 -1.98 26.28 -3.51
CA ARG A 243 -1.87 25.65 -4.84
C ARG A 243 -3.22 25.32 -5.47
N LYS A 244 -4.31 25.34 -4.70
CA LYS A 244 -5.69 25.27 -5.24
C LYS A 244 -6.09 26.47 -6.09
N PHE A 245 -5.43 27.62 -5.92
CA PHE A 245 -5.75 28.85 -6.65
C PHE A 245 -4.92 29.08 -7.91
N TYR A 246 -3.85 28.31 -8.11
CA TYR A 246 -2.86 28.57 -9.18
C TYR A 246 -2.61 27.38 -10.12
N PHE A 247 -3.17 26.20 -9.81
CA PHE A 247 -3.08 25.01 -10.64
C PHE A 247 -4.41 24.27 -10.61
#